data_AF-A0A142X2S6-F1
#
_entry.id   AF-A0A142X2S6-F1
#
_cell.length_a   1.000
_cell.length_b   1.000
_cell.length_c   1.000
_cell.angle_alpha   90.00
_cell.angle_beta   90.00
_cell.angle_gamma   90.00
#
_symmetry.space_group_name_H-M   'P 1'
#
loop_
_entity.id
_entity.type
_entity.pdbx_description
1 polymer ?
#
loop_
_entity_poly.entity_id
_entity_poly.type
_entity_poly.pdbx_seq_one_letter_code
_entity_poly.pdbx_strand_id
1 'polypeptide(L)'
;MAVGNAVGGGEARKSREPISAPVFYKDTMVVAVSEKGVAAIVFEQPHENGVKYRYRFLAKGAKEEVTGGGRVYELYTDGKYDGGELTIKAGEVDVVWSVGGLDRGWLYYEPETLRLQIANANRFDNTYQDEEKQVIDRPQVDLKRFLSQP
;
A
#
# COMPACT_ATOMS: atom_id res chain seq x y z
N MET A 1 33.61 -34.16 -34.48
CA MET A 1 32.54 -33.82 -33.50
C MET A 1 33.16 -32.91 -32.45
N ALA A 2 32.82 -31.63 -32.45
CA ALA A 2 33.19 -30.67 -31.41
C ALA A 2 31.90 -29.98 -30.99
N VAL A 3 31.51 -30.18 -29.73
CA VAL A 3 30.31 -29.61 -29.12
C VAL A 3 30.80 -28.42 -28.29
N GLY A 4 30.65 -27.21 -28.82
CA GLY A 4 30.93 -25.97 -28.10
C GLY A 4 29.63 -25.40 -27.58
N ASN A 5 29.46 -25.45 -26.26
CA ASN A 5 28.29 -24.92 -25.55
C ASN A 5 28.12 -23.41 -25.79
N ALA A 6 26.93 -23.02 -26.23
CA ALA A 6 26.52 -21.62 -26.28
C ALA A 6 26.30 -21.10 -24.86
N VAL A 7 27.05 -20.05 -24.52
CA VAL A 7 26.87 -19.26 -23.30
C VAL A 7 25.62 -18.40 -23.49
N GLY A 8 24.55 -18.72 -22.77
CA GLY A 8 23.32 -17.93 -22.76
C GLY A 8 23.58 -16.56 -22.16
N GLY A 9 23.58 -15.53 -23.01
CA GLY A 9 23.53 -14.14 -22.58
C GLY A 9 22.19 -13.85 -21.92
N GLY A 10 22.17 -13.86 -20.60
CA GLY A 10 21.05 -13.31 -19.83
C GLY A 10 21.07 -11.79 -19.98
N GLU A 11 20.23 -11.25 -20.84
CA GLU A 11 19.96 -9.81 -20.85
C GLU A 11 19.47 -9.40 -19.46
N ALA A 12 20.25 -8.55 -18.79
CA ALA A 12 19.80 -7.86 -17.58
C ALA A 12 18.53 -7.09 -17.96
N ARG A 13 17.37 -7.57 -17.49
CA ARG A 13 16.10 -6.86 -17.67
C ARG A 13 16.29 -5.47 -17.07
N LYS A 14 16.27 -4.42 -17.89
CA LYS A 14 16.20 -3.03 -17.42
C LYS A 14 15.04 -2.95 -16.43
N SER A 15 15.34 -2.71 -15.15
CA SER A 15 14.33 -2.43 -14.15
C SER A 15 13.56 -1.21 -14.62
N ARG A 16 12.25 -1.36 -14.83
CA ARG A 16 11.38 -0.24 -15.19
C ARG A 16 11.30 0.71 -13.99
N GLU A 17 11.18 1.99 -14.27
CA GLU A 17 10.97 2.99 -13.23
C GLU A 17 9.63 2.74 -12.51
N PRO A 18 9.57 2.89 -11.18
CA PRO A 18 8.30 2.81 -10.45
C PRO A 18 7.28 3.80 -11.00
N ILE A 19 6.01 3.40 -11.02
CA ILE A 19 4.90 4.30 -11.35
C ILE A 19 4.35 4.92 -10.08
N SER A 20 3.65 6.06 -10.21
CA SER A 20 2.97 6.72 -9.10
C SER A 20 1.46 6.76 -9.29
N ALA A 21 0.74 6.69 -8.18
CA ALA A 21 -0.71 6.89 -8.12
C ALA A 21 -1.07 7.85 -6.97
N PRO A 22 -1.95 8.83 -7.20
CA PRO A 22 -2.41 9.70 -6.13
C PRO A 22 -3.36 8.94 -5.20
N VAL A 23 -3.33 9.26 -3.91
CA VAL A 23 -4.26 8.73 -2.92
C VAL A 23 -4.80 9.85 -2.05
N PHE A 24 -6.12 9.94 -1.94
CA PHE A 24 -6.78 10.82 -0.96
C PHE A 24 -6.78 10.12 0.40
N TYR A 25 -6.64 10.87 1.50
CA TYR A 25 -6.66 10.25 2.83
C TYR A 25 -8.08 9.98 3.32
N LYS A 26 -8.99 10.90 3.01
CA LYS A 26 -10.39 10.80 3.43
C LYS A 26 -11.12 9.73 2.62
N ASP A 27 -11.90 8.89 3.31
CA ASP A 27 -12.82 7.89 2.77
C ASP A 27 -12.19 6.85 1.81
N THR A 28 -10.86 6.78 1.78
CA THR A 28 -10.12 5.97 0.82
C THR A 28 -9.34 4.87 1.53
N MET A 29 -9.48 3.66 1.01
CA MET A 29 -8.69 2.49 1.38
C MET A 29 -7.90 2.03 0.16
N VAL A 30 -6.62 1.74 0.36
CA VAL A 30 -5.77 1.13 -0.64
C VAL A 30 -5.69 -0.36 -0.37
N VAL A 31 -6.02 -1.16 -1.37
CA VAL A 31 -5.77 -2.60 -1.35
C VAL A 31 -4.53 -2.87 -2.19
N ALA A 32 -3.45 -3.29 -1.53
CA ALA A 32 -2.17 -3.61 -2.13
C ALA A 32 -2.00 -5.13 -2.21
N VAL A 33 -1.83 -5.66 -3.42
CA VAL A 33 -1.75 -7.10 -3.71
C VAL A 33 -0.36 -7.43 -4.24
N SER A 34 0.36 -8.31 -3.55
CA SER A 34 1.68 -8.82 -3.96
C SER A 34 1.70 -10.35 -3.99
N GLU A 35 2.81 -10.94 -4.42
CA GLU A 35 3.00 -12.39 -4.36
C GLU A 35 2.97 -12.96 -2.93
N LYS A 36 3.29 -12.12 -1.93
CA LYS A 36 3.38 -12.50 -0.52
C LYS A 36 2.02 -12.43 0.20
N GLY A 37 1.09 -11.61 -0.27
CA GLY A 37 -0.19 -11.44 0.38
C GLY A 37 -0.96 -10.20 -0.08
N VAL A 38 -1.96 -9.82 0.70
CA VAL A 38 -2.83 -8.67 0.43
C VAL A 38 -2.90 -7.80 1.67
N ALA A 39 -2.68 -6.50 1.50
CA ALA A 39 -2.86 -5.50 2.54
C ALA A 39 -4.03 -4.56 2.19
N ALA A 40 -4.91 -4.29 3.15
CA ALA A 40 -5.78 -3.12 3.14
C ALA A 40 -5.15 -2.04 4.02
N ILE A 41 -5.05 -0.82 3.52
CA ILE A 41 -4.40 0.32 4.19
C ILE A 41 -5.38 1.50 4.19
N VAL A 42 -5.58 2.12 5.33
CA VAL A 42 -6.33 3.38 5.47
C VAL A 42 -5.46 4.45 6.10
N PHE A 43 -5.68 5.68 5.69
CA PHE A 43 -5.02 6.86 6.25
C PHE A 43 -5.90 7.49 7.32
N GLU A 44 -5.28 8.00 8.37
CA GLU A 44 -5.97 8.61 9.51
C GLU A 44 -5.72 10.12 9.53
N GLN A 45 -5.25 10.65 10.66
CA GLN A 45 -5.00 12.07 10.85
C GLN A 45 -3.76 12.49 10.05
N PRO A 46 -3.91 13.34 9.00
CA PRO A 46 -2.78 13.97 8.37
C PRO A 46 -2.16 15.02 9.29
N HIS A 47 -0.88 15.28 9.10
CA HIS A 47 -0.15 16.38 9.68
C HIS A 47 0.73 17.04 8.60
N GLU A 48 1.36 18.17 8.93
CA GLU A 48 2.00 19.08 7.96
C GLU A 48 2.78 18.39 6.83
N ASN A 49 3.63 17.41 7.16
CA ASN A 49 4.43 16.65 6.19
C ASN A 49 4.25 15.13 6.31
N GLY A 50 3.09 14.64 6.73
CA GLY A 50 2.92 13.20 6.92
C GLY A 50 1.52 12.76 7.31
N VAL A 51 1.35 11.47 7.50
CA VAL A 51 0.05 10.87 7.79
C VAL A 51 0.22 9.57 8.58
N LYS A 52 -0.67 9.34 9.54
CA LYS A 52 -0.80 8.04 10.22
C LYS A 52 -1.59 7.07 9.35
N TYR A 53 -1.27 5.79 9.42
CA TYR A 53 -2.02 4.75 8.73
C TYR A 53 -2.28 3.55 9.64
N ARG A 54 -3.35 2.81 9.33
CA ARG A 54 -3.61 1.46 9.85
C ARG A 54 -3.70 0.49 8.69
N TYR A 55 -3.43 -0.79 8.97
CA TYR A 55 -3.55 -1.84 7.99
C TYR A 55 -4.14 -3.13 8.54
N ARG A 56 -4.70 -3.93 7.62
CA ARG A 56 -4.97 -5.36 7.78
C ARG A 56 -4.22 -6.09 6.69
N PHE A 57 -3.49 -7.14 7.04
CA PHE A 57 -2.68 -7.92 6.11
C PHE A 57 -3.03 -9.40 6.18
N LEU A 58 -3.28 -10.01 5.03
CA LEU A 58 -3.46 -11.44 4.88
C LEU A 58 -2.31 -12.01 4.04
N ALA A 59 -1.41 -12.75 4.70
CA ALA A 59 -0.35 -13.48 4.00
C ALA A 59 -0.94 -14.58 3.11
N LYS A 60 -0.27 -14.87 1.98
CA LYS A 60 -0.70 -15.93 1.07
C LYS A 60 -0.64 -17.28 1.79
N GLY A 61 -1.78 -17.98 1.83
CA GLY A 61 -1.92 -19.26 2.53
C GLY A 61 -2.21 -19.15 4.03
N ALA A 62 -2.20 -17.95 4.61
CA ALA A 62 -2.64 -17.75 5.99
C ALA A 62 -4.18 -17.81 6.11
N LYS A 63 -4.64 -18.19 7.30
CA LYS A 63 -6.09 -18.26 7.61
C LYS A 63 -6.62 -16.96 8.21
N GLU A 64 -5.75 -16.22 8.88
CA GLU A 64 -6.06 -15.05 9.71
C GLU A 64 -5.32 -13.81 9.23
N GLU A 65 -5.93 -12.65 9.44
CA GLU A 65 -5.34 -11.35 9.15
C GLU A 65 -4.48 -10.87 10.32
N VAL A 66 -3.40 -10.15 10.02
CA VAL A 66 -2.62 -9.39 11.01
C VAL A 66 -2.95 -7.92 10.86
N THR A 67 -3.21 -7.24 11.97
CA THR A 67 -3.50 -5.81 12.00
C THR A 67 -2.32 -5.02 12.54
N GLY A 68 -2.12 -3.80 12.03
CA GLY A 68 -1.11 -2.90 12.56
C GLY A 68 -1.31 -1.48 12.09
N GLY A 69 -0.28 -0.65 12.27
CA GLY A 69 -0.29 0.74 11.83
C GLY A 69 1.08 1.37 11.97
N GLY A 70 1.18 2.61 11.50
CA GLY A 70 2.41 3.37 11.51
C GLY A 70 2.17 4.81 11.10
N ARG A 71 3.26 5.49 10.74
CA ARG A 71 3.23 6.83 10.15
C ARG A 71 4.25 6.91 9.05
N VAL A 72 3.94 7.70 8.03
CA VAL A 72 4.88 8.12 6.99
C VAL A 72 4.97 9.63 7.00
N TYR A 73 6.16 10.16 6.77
CA TYR A 73 6.41 11.60 6.78
C TYR A 73 7.68 11.96 6.02
N GLU A 74 7.71 13.18 5.51
CA GLU A 74 8.89 13.83 4.94
C GLU A 74 9.38 14.94 5.88
N LEU A 75 10.69 15.12 5.92
CA LEU A 75 11.35 16.21 6.63
C LEU A 75 11.92 17.19 5.62
N TYR A 76 11.82 18.48 5.93
CA TYR A 76 12.35 19.56 5.12
C TYR A 76 13.13 20.54 5.98
N THR A 77 14.34 20.88 5.54
CA THR A 77 15.20 21.89 6.17
C THR A 77 15.51 22.95 5.11
N ASP A 78 15.18 24.21 5.40
CA ASP A 78 15.31 25.34 4.45
C ASP A 78 14.65 25.09 3.08
N GLY A 79 13.49 24.43 3.10
CA GLY A 79 12.72 24.08 1.89
C GLY A 79 13.31 22.94 1.06
N LYS A 80 14.35 22.25 1.55
CA LYS A 80 14.96 21.08 0.89
C LYS A 80 14.61 19.81 1.65
N TYR A 81 14.36 18.73 0.91
CA TYR A 81 14.14 17.41 1.49
C TYR A 81 15.33 16.96 2.34
N ASP A 82 15.05 16.52 3.56
CA ASP A 82 16.02 16.17 4.62
C ASP A 82 15.73 14.79 5.24
N GLY A 83 15.09 13.89 4.49
CA GLY A 83 14.79 12.52 4.93
C GLY A 83 13.34 12.33 5.41
N GLY A 84 13.09 11.23 6.12
CA GLY A 84 11.76 10.86 6.60
C GLY A 84 11.55 9.34 6.67
N GLU A 85 10.33 8.94 7.04
CA GLU A 85 9.86 7.55 6.89
C GLU A 85 8.89 7.53 5.71
N LEU A 86 9.34 7.07 4.55
CA LEU A 86 8.53 7.10 3.33
C LEU A 86 7.80 5.78 3.06
N THR A 87 8.12 4.71 3.79
CA THR A 87 7.59 3.38 3.48
C THR A 87 6.42 3.03 4.39
N ILE A 88 5.26 2.81 3.79
CA ILE A 88 4.13 2.15 4.44
C ILE A 88 4.47 0.66 4.54
N LYS A 89 4.56 0.12 5.75
CA LYS A 89 4.84 -1.29 6.03
C LYS A 89 3.57 -1.97 6.51
N ALA A 90 2.95 -2.76 5.64
CA ALA A 90 1.70 -3.46 5.92
C ALA A 90 1.91 -4.98 5.82
N GLY A 91 2.39 -5.58 6.92
CA GLY A 91 2.85 -6.96 6.93
C GLY A 91 4.08 -7.13 6.04
N GLU A 92 3.99 -7.98 5.01
CA GLU A 92 5.07 -8.21 4.04
C GLU A 92 4.94 -7.36 2.76
N VAL A 93 4.03 -6.39 2.76
CA VAL A 93 3.82 -5.44 1.67
C VAL A 93 4.39 -4.08 2.05
N ASP A 94 5.31 -3.59 1.22
CA ASP A 94 5.90 -2.26 1.33
C ASP A 94 5.39 -1.37 0.19
N VAL A 95 4.95 -0.17 0.52
CA VAL A 95 4.54 0.86 -0.47
C VAL A 95 5.25 2.16 -0.14
N VAL A 96 5.94 2.74 -1.12
CA VAL A 96 6.59 4.04 -0.93
C VAL A 96 5.54 5.14 -1.06
N TRP A 97 5.58 6.09 -0.14
CA TRP A 97 4.69 7.22 -0.03
C TRP A 97 5.47 8.53 -0.12
N SER A 98 4.84 9.56 -0.68
CA SER A 98 5.31 10.94 -0.64
C SER A 98 4.17 11.90 -0.34
N VAL A 99 4.49 13.05 0.25
CA VAL A 99 3.51 14.08 0.57
C VAL A 99 2.95 14.70 -0.72
N GLY A 100 1.62 14.84 -0.81
CA GLY A 100 0.93 15.48 -1.93
C GLY A 100 0.08 16.68 -1.51
N GLY A 101 0.10 17.02 -0.22
CA GLY A 101 -0.76 18.00 0.44
C GLY A 101 -1.31 17.46 1.77
N LEU A 102 -2.13 18.26 2.46
CA LEU A 102 -2.74 17.86 3.74
C LEU A 102 -3.81 16.76 3.60
N ASP A 103 -4.39 16.58 2.42
CA ASP A 103 -5.52 15.67 2.18
C ASP A 103 -5.18 14.50 1.23
N ARG A 104 -3.95 14.44 0.73
CA ARG A 104 -3.52 13.45 -0.28
C ARG A 104 -2.02 13.20 -0.27
N GLY A 105 -1.63 12.01 -0.74
CA GLY A 105 -0.25 11.63 -1.00
C GLY A 105 -0.08 10.97 -2.37
N TRP A 106 1.15 10.59 -2.65
CA TRP A 106 1.50 9.78 -3.81
C TRP A 106 2.01 8.43 -3.35
N LEU A 107 1.55 7.36 -3.99
CA LEU A 107 2.06 6.00 -3.77
C LEU A 107 2.89 5.58 -4.97
N TYR A 108 4.10 5.10 -4.71
CA TYR A 108 5.02 4.61 -5.72
C TYR A 108 5.15 3.10 -5.61
N TYR A 109 5.05 2.41 -6.75
CA TYR A 109 5.11 0.96 -6.80
C TYR A 109 5.57 0.44 -8.17
N GLU A 110 6.04 -0.81 -8.17
CA GLU A 110 6.37 -1.56 -9.37
C GLU A 110 5.16 -2.43 -9.75
N PRO A 111 4.47 -2.17 -10.88
CA PRO A 111 3.25 -2.90 -11.24
C PRO A 111 3.49 -4.38 -11.51
N GLU A 112 4.73 -4.78 -11.79
CA GLU A 112 5.14 -6.17 -11.94
C GLU A 112 5.13 -6.95 -10.62
N THR A 113 5.31 -6.30 -9.47
CA THR A 113 5.41 -6.96 -8.15
C THR A 113 4.29 -6.57 -7.19
N LEU A 114 3.62 -5.44 -7.45
CA LEU A 114 2.56 -4.89 -6.61
C LEU A 114 1.41 -4.31 -7.45
N ARG A 115 0.18 -4.71 -7.13
CA ARG A 115 -1.03 -4.12 -7.71
C ARG A 115 -1.76 -3.30 -6.65
N LEU A 116 -2.11 -2.06 -6.97
CA LEU A 116 -2.92 -1.20 -6.10
C LEU A 116 -4.35 -1.08 -6.61
N GLN A 117 -5.32 -1.16 -5.70
CA GLN A 117 -6.72 -0.90 -5.97
C GLN A 117 -7.27 0.08 -4.94
N ILE A 118 -8.20 0.94 -5.37
CA ILE A 118 -8.86 1.91 -4.49
C ILE A 118 -10.24 1.38 -4.11
N ALA A 119 -10.54 1.44 -2.81
CA ALA A 119 -11.80 1.07 -2.21
C ALA A 119 -12.24 2.11 -1.18
N ASN A 120 -13.46 1.98 -0.65
CA ASN A 120 -13.95 2.91 0.37
C ASN A 120 -13.43 2.51 1.77
N ALA A 121 -12.91 3.49 2.52
CA ALA A 121 -12.40 3.29 3.89
C ALA A 121 -13.46 2.82 4.89
N ASN A 122 -14.75 3.09 4.65
CA ASN A 122 -15.83 2.57 5.50
C ASN A 122 -16.02 1.05 5.43
N ARG A 123 -15.23 0.35 4.60
CA ARG A 123 -15.16 -1.11 4.55
C ARG A 123 -13.85 -1.66 5.09
N PHE A 124 -13.09 -0.84 5.84
CA PHE A 124 -11.86 -1.28 6.47
C PHE A 124 -12.15 -2.11 7.72
N ASP A 125 -12.99 -1.62 8.63
CA ASP A 125 -13.45 -2.33 9.83
C ASP A 125 -14.91 -2.79 9.64
N ASN A 126 -15.42 -3.68 10.49
CA ASN A 126 -16.82 -4.16 10.44
C ASN A 126 -17.85 -3.12 10.92
N THR A 127 -17.37 -1.98 11.43
CA THR A 127 -18.20 -0.93 12.00
C THR A 127 -17.83 0.41 11.38
N TYR A 128 -18.83 1.16 10.95
CA TYR A 128 -18.67 2.54 10.52
C TYR A 128 -19.54 3.45 11.39
N GLN A 129 -19.00 4.60 11.81
CA GLN A 129 -19.78 5.67 12.41
C GLN A 129 -20.15 6.67 11.33
N ASP A 130 -21.44 6.89 11.11
CA ASP A 130 -21.91 7.93 10.20
C ASP A 130 -21.76 9.34 10.81
N GLU A 131 -22.21 10.36 10.08
CA GLU A 131 -22.16 11.75 10.52
C GLU A 131 -22.98 12.01 11.79
N GLU A 132 -23.98 11.16 12.05
CA GLU A 132 -24.82 11.18 13.26
C GLU A 132 -24.24 10.30 14.39
N LYS A 133 -23.04 9.73 14.18
CA LYS A 133 -22.35 8.79 15.09
C LYS A 133 -23.11 7.50 15.34
N GLN A 134 -24.03 7.12 14.45
CA GLN A 134 -24.68 5.82 14.51
C GLN A 134 -23.70 4.75 14.04
N VAL A 135 -23.64 3.63 14.77
CA VAL A 135 -22.82 2.47 14.38
C VAL A 135 -23.62 1.66 13.37
N ILE A 136 -23.17 1.67 12.13
CA ILE A 136 -23.74 0.86 11.06
C ILE A 136 -22.87 -0.38 10.88
N ASP A 137 -23.47 -1.56 10.98
CA ASP A 137 -22.82 -2.81 10.63
C ASP A 137 -22.63 -2.86 9.11
N ARG A 138 -21.37 -3.00 8.70
CA ARG A 138 -21.02 -3.07 7.28
C ARG A 138 -19.90 -4.09 7.12
N PRO A 139 -20.05 -5.08 6.24
CA PRO A 139 -19.03 -6.10 6.05
C PRO A 139 -17.74 -5.46 5.54
N GLN A 140 -16.66 -5.66 6.29
CA GLN A 140 -15.31 -5.30 5.87
C GLN A 140 -14.97 -5.97 4.53
N VAL A 141 -14.00 -5.39 3.81
CA VAL A 141 -13.49 -6.02 2.59
C VAL A 141 -12.79 -7.32 2.95
N ASP A 142 -13.28 -8.43 2.38
CA ASP A 142 -12.64 -9.75 2.47
C ASP A 142 -11.36 -9.75 1.62
N LEU A 143 -10.20 -9.86 2.28
CA LEU A 143 -8.90 -9.88 1.60
C LEU A 143 -8.66 -11.17 0.80
N LYS A 144 -9.34 -12.27 1.15
CA LYS A 144 -9.16 -13.57 0.46
C LYS A 144 -9.55 -13.50 -1.02
N ARG A 145 -10.52 -12.67 -1.37
CA ARG A 145 -10.99 -12.50 -2.76
C ARG A 145 -9.93 -11.94 -3.71
N PHE A 146 -8.87 -11.31 -3.18
CA PHE A 146 -7.79 -10.76 -3.99
C PHE A 146 -6.64 -11.76 -4.19
N LEU A 147 -6.53 -12.79 -3.33
CA LEU A 147 -5.53 -13.85 -3.48
C LEU A 147 -5.89 -14.87 -4.59
N SER A 148 -7.16 -14.91 -4.99
CA SER A 148 -7.65 -15.80 -6.07
C SER A 148 -7.56 -15.19 -7.47
N GLN A 149 -7.10 -13.94 -7.59
CA GLN A 149 -6.95 -13.28 -8.89
C GLN A 149 -5.58 -13.65 -9.49
N PRO A 150 -5.55 -14.19 -10.73
CA PRO A 150 -4.31 -14.54 -11.41
C PRO A 150 -3.38 -13.33 -11.63
#